data_AF-A0A1M5E6E5-F1
#
_entry.id   AF-A0A1M5E6E5-F1
#
_cell.length_a   1.000
_cell.length_b   1.000
_cell.length_c   1.000
_cell.angle_alpha   90.00
_cell.angle_beta   90.00
_cell.angle_gamma   90.00
#
_symmetry.space_group_name_H-M   'P 1'
#
loop_
_entity.id
_entity.type
_entity.pdbx_description
1 polymer ?
#
loop_
_entity_poly.entity_id
_entity_poly.type
_entity_poly.pdbx_seq_one_letter_code
_entity_poly.pdbx_strand_id
1 'polypeptide(L)'
;MKKLLFFLSVSLFALQSCSINSESVYHADSASTMVMDVDMKDAMTMVKSMMPDSLKDKKEFGKLEKLPKTWTSLYDLEELEGKKKSKNPDSIRIMKKIFMKSNFQNDEMAGLSLKLDHFTKADYASAQNISKKQQLPLDQLNTNQWDGKTLVIDTEKFDMSNIESMITDKLPSDEAMGKASGMLKMMFKDIGMTLKFDKKIKSITGKHDWITKTDDHSVKIKYDLDYLFSEDKKPLQFSDKKIIIVTE
;
A
#
# COMPACT_ATOMS: atom_id res chain seq x y z
N MET A 1 -13.19 17.81 -35.09
CA MET A 1 -12.48 16.53 -34.84
C MET A 1 -11.13 16.70 -34.14
N LYS A 2 -10.20 17.57 -34.59
CA LYS A 2 -8.91 17.79 -33.90
C LYS A 2 -9.01 18.27 -32.43
N LYS A 3 -9.99 19.14 -32.10
CA LYS A 3 -10.21 19.61 -30.71
C LYS A 3 -10.85 18.55 -29.78
N LEU A 4 -11.61 17.61 -30.35
CA LEU A 4 -12.25 16.52 -29.58
C LEU A 4 -11.21 15.43 -29.22
N LEU A 5 -10.30 15.13 -30.15
CA LEU A 5 -9.17 14.23 -29.92
C LEU A 5 -8.18 14.78 -28.88
N PHE A 6 -7.98 16.11 -28.83
CA PHE A 6 -7.12 16.76 -27.83
C PHE A 6 -7.71 16.72 -26.41
N PHE A 7 -9.04 16.89 -26.28
CA PHE A 7 -9.72 16.71 -24.99
C PHE A 7 -9.69 15.24 -24.53
N LEU A 8 -9.87 14.29 -25.46
CA LEU A 8 -9.80 12.85 -25.17
C LEU A 8 -8.39 12.42 -24.73
N SER A 9 -7.34 13.00 -25.32
CA SER A 9 -5.95 12.70 -24.93
C SER A 9 -5.58 13.32 -23.58
N VAL A 10 -6.05 14.53 -23.25
CA VAL A 10 -5.86 15.12 -21.91
C VAL A 10 -6.61 14.34 -20.83
N SER A 11 -7.81 13.80 -21.14
CA SER A 11 -8.52 12.91 -20.20
C SER A 11 -7.83 11.55 -20.00
N LEU A 12 -7.09 11.02 -20.98
CA LEU A 12 -6.40 9.74 -20.86
C LEU A 12 -5.12 9.83 -20.00
N PHE A 13 -4.39 10.95 -20.05
CA PHE A 13 -3.17 11.15 -19.26
C PHE A 13 -3.42 11.55 -17.80
N ALA A 14 -4.65 11.95 -17.47
CA ALA A 14 -4.98 12.40 -16.13
C ALA A 14 -5.29 11.25 -15.14
N LEU A 15 -5.45 10.02 -15.61
CA LEU A 15 -6.00 8.92 -14.81
C LEU A 15 -4.99 8.36 -13.78
N GLN A 16 -3.69 8.33 -14.08
CA GLN A 16 -2.64 7.79 -13.20
C GLN A 16 -2.28 8.77 -12.08
N SER A 17 -2.98 8.64 -10.97
CA SER A 17 -3.13 9.73 -10.01
C SER A 17 -2.84 9.34 -8.56
N CYS A 18 -2.55 8.06 -8.31
CA CYS A 18 -2.12 7.54 -7.02
C CYS A 18 -0.74 6.90 -7.09
N SER A 19 0.10 7.11 -6.08
CA SER A 19 1.37 6.40 -5.90
C SER A 19 1.42 5.74 -4.53
N ILE A 20 1.87 4.49 -4.46
CA ILE A 20 2.10 3.80 -3.20
C ILE A 20 3.60 3.65 -3.01
N ASN A 21 4.13 4.24 -1.95
CA ASN A 21 5.51 4.01 -1.53
C ASN A 21 5.51 3.39 -0.14
N SER A 22 6.16 2.24 -0.03
CA SER A 22 6.29 1.53 1.23
C SER A 22 7.75 1.43 1.65
N GLU A 23 8.00 1.48 2.94
CA GLU A 23 9.29 1.21 3.56
C GLU A 23 9.11 0.22 4.70
N SER A 24 9.85 -0.88 4.66
CA SER A 24 9.89 -1.89 5.72
C SER A 24 11.30 -1.98 6.27
N VAL A 25 11.46 -1.78 7.57
CA VAL A 25 12.70 -1.99 8.31
C VAL A 25 12.61 -3.33 9.02
N TYR A 26 13.58 -4.21 8.75
CA TYR A 26 13.72 -5.51 9.40
C TYR A 26 14.72 -5.44 10.53
N HIS A 27 14.26 -5.82 11.73
CA HIS A 27 14.99 -5.69 12.98
C HIS A 27 15.68 -6.99 13.39
N ALA A 28 16.79 -6.88 14.11
CA ALA A 28 17.58 -8.05 14.53
C ALA A 28 16.81 -9.03 15.45
N ASP A 29 15.73 -8.59 16.09
CA ASP A 29 14.87 -9.39 16.98
C ASP A 29 13.71 -10.09 16.24
N SER A 30 13.85 -10.26 14.93
CA SER A 30 12.85 -10.88 14.05
C SER A 30 11.54 -10.08 13.90
N ALA A 31 11.49 -8.85 14.41
CA ALA A 31 10.39 -7.93 14.14
C ALA A 31 10.63 -7.11 12.86
N SER A 32 9.59 -6.46 12.38
CA SER A 32 9.66 -5.49 11.28
C SER A 32 8.77 -4.28 11.54
N THR A 33 9.26 -3.11 11.22
CA THR A 33 8.46 -1.87 11.19
C THR A 33 8.18 -1.50 9.75
N MET A 34 6.93 -1.21 9.42
CA MET A 34 6.55 -0.80 8.08
C MET A 34 5.84 0.54 8.08
N VAL A 35 6.14 1.38 7.09
CA VAL A 35 5.38 2.59 6.75
C VAL A 35 4.93 2.46 5.31
N MET A 36 3.66 2.70 5.05
CA MET A 36 3.07 2.76 3.71
C MET A 36 2.44 4.13 3.52
N ASP A 37 2.89 4.84 2.50
CA ASP A 37 2.35 6.13 2.08
C ASP A 37 1.56 5.93 0.79
N VAL A 38 0.32 6.39 0.81
CA VAL A 38 -0.56 6.48 -0.36
C VAL A 38 -0.68 7.95 -0.72
N ASP A 39 -0.01 8.35 -1.80
CA ASP A 39 -0.18 9.67 -2.41
C ASP A 39 -1.43 9.63 -3.29
N MET A 40 -2.34 10.56 -3.04
CA MET A 40 -3.65 10.68 -3.68
C MET A 40 -3.86 12.08 -4.25
N LYS A 41 -2.82 12.94 -4.26
CA LYS A 41 -2.96 14.37 -4.52
C LYS A 41 -3.61 14.65 -5.87
N ASP A 42 -3.11 14.00 -6.92
CA ASP A 42 -3.61 14.18 -8.28
C ASP A 42 -5.04 13.62 -8.41
N ALA A 43 -5.33 12.51 -7.71
CA ALA A 43 -6.65 11.88 -7.71
C ALA A 43 -7.69 12.79 -7.05
N MET A 44 -7.34 13.36 -5.90
CA MET A 44 -8.19 14.31 -5.18
C MET A 44 -8.41 15.59 -6.00
N THR A 45 -7.38 16.09 -6.68
CA THR A 45 -7.49 17.25 -7.58
C THR A 45 -8.45 16.97 -8.73
N MET A 46 -8.33 15.79 -9.36
CA MET A 46 -9.22 15.36 -10.43
C MET A 46 -10.67 15.27 -9.94
N VAL A 47 -10.91 14.56 -8.84
CA VAL A 47 -12.27 14.39 -8.31
C VAL A 47 -12.88 15.75 -7.98
N LYS A 48 -12.15 16.64 -7.29
CA LYS A 48 -12.60 18.02 -7.02
C LYS A 48 -12.95 18.80 -8.31
N SER A 49 -12.19 18.62 -9.39
CA SER A 49 -12.42 19.30 -10.66
C SER A 49 -13.66 18.79 -11.42
N MET A 50 -14.04 17.53 -11.20
CA MET A 50 -15.18 16.87 -11.84
C MET A 50 -16.45 16.94 -10.99
N MET A 51 -16.34 17.28 -9.69
CA MET A 51 -17.50 17.41 -8.81
C MET A 51 -18.29 18.70 -9.14
N PRO A 52 -19.63 18.60 -9.27
CA PRO A 52 -20.51 19.77 -9.34
C PRO A 52 -20.29 20.69 -8.13
N ASP A 53 -20.35 22.01 -8.33
CA ASP A 53 -20.16 23.00 -7.25
C ASP A 53 -21.10 22.77 -6.04
N SER A 54 -22.28 22.19 -6.27
CA SER A 54 -23.25 21.83 -5.22
C SER A 54 -22.84 20.64 -4.33
N LEU A 55 -21.83 19.88 -4.74
CA LEU A 55 -21.28 18.72 -4.03
C LEU A 55 -19.87 18.97 -3.48
N LYS A 56 -19.17 20.03 -3.92
CA LYS A 56 -17.84 20.41 -3.39
C LYS A 56 -17.85 20.64 -1.88
N ASP A 57 -18.97 21.10 -1.33
CA ASP A 57 -19.16 21.33 0.11
C ASP A 57 -19.77 20.13 0.88
N LYS A 58 -20.06 19.00 0.23
CA LYS A 58 -20.67 17.82 0.89
C LYS A 58 -19.68 16.70 1.20
N LYS A 59 -19.38 16.59 2.50
CA LYS A 59 -19.20 15.41 3.40
C LYS A 59 -18.53 14.09 2.95
N GLU A 60 -18.33 13.76 1.67
CA GLU A 60 -17.72 12.48 1.27
C GLU A 60 -16.22 12.43 1.57
N PHE A 61 -15.47 13.50 1.28
CA PHE A 61 -14.08 13.67 1.75
C PHE A 61 -13.99 13.97 3.25
N GLY A 62 -15.06 14.47 3.86
CA GLY A 62 -15.09 14.84 5.28
C GLY A 62 -14.85 13.69 6.26
N LYS A 63 -14.85 12.43 5.81
CA LYS A 63 -14.39 11.29 6.63
C LYS A 63 -12.86 11.11 6.58
N LEU A 64 -12.26 11.35 5.42
CA LEU A 64 -10.81 11.29 5.22
C LEU A 64 -10.12 12.49 5.88
N GLU A 65 -10.73 13.68 5.83
CA GLU A 65 -10.24 14.90 6.49
C GLU A 65 -10.31 14.83 8.02
N LYS A 66 -11.14 13.93 8.58
CA LYS A 66 -11.21 13.65 10.03
C LYS A 66 -10.10 12.73 10.52
N LEU A 67 -9.35 12.11 9.62
CA LEU A 67 -8.21 11.31 10.00
C LEU A 67 -7.14 12.21 10.63
N PRO A 68 -6.44 11.71 11.65
CA PRO A 68 -5.51 12.50 12.44
C PRO A 68 -4.34 12.98 11.58
N LYS A 69 -3.89 14.22 11.77
CA LYS A 69 -2.71 14.76 11.07
C LYS A 69 -1.38 14.22 11.62
N THR A 70 -1.42 13.66 12.82
CA THR A 70 -0.30 13.02 13.51
C THR A 70 -0.51 11.51 13.55
N TRP A 71 0.58 10.75 13.76
CA TRP A 71 0.48 9.31 13.98
C TRP A 71 -0.40 9.02 15.20
N THR A 72 -1.53 8.38 14.97
CA THR A 72 -2.45 7.95 16.03
C THR A 72 -2.70 6.47 15.87
N SER A 73 -2.66 5.73 16.98
CA SER A 73 -2.90 4.30 16.94
C SER A 73 -4.36 3.99 16.61
N LEU A 74 -4.63 2.83 16.02
CA LEU A 74 -5.99 2.37 15.76
C LEU A 74 -6.79 2.25 17.07
N TYR A 75 -6.14 1.91 18.18
CA TYR A 75 -6.76 1.86 19.50
C TYR A 75 -7.26 3.25 19.95
N ASP A 76 -6.42 4.28 19.82
CA ASP A 76 -6.78 5.65 20.21
C ASP A 76 -7.81 6.25 19.23
N LEU A 77 -7.79 5.85 17.96
CA LEU A 77 -8.81 6.25 16.99
C LEU A 77 -10.19 5.69 17.31
N GLU A 78 -10.29 4.42 17.72
CA GLU A 78 -11.57 3.87 18.17
C GLU A 78 -12.11 4.65 19.37
N GLU A 79 -11.25 5.13 20.26
CA GLU A 79 -11.62 5.98 21.40
C GLU A 79 -12.12 7.36 20.96
N LEU A 80 -11.39 8.04 20.07
CA LEU A 80 -11.78 9.35 19.54
C LEU A 80 -13.10 9.30 18.78
N GLU A 81 -13.39 8.19 18.09
CA GLU A 81 -14.63 7.98 17.34
C GLU A 81 -15.80 7.47 18.21
N GLY A 82 -15.59 7.27 19.51
CA GLY A 82 -16.62 6.75 20.42
C GLY A 82 -17.04 5.31 20.12
N LYS A 83 -16.20 4.53 19.42
CA LYS A 83 -16.45 3.12 19.12
C LYS A 83 -16.21 2.26 20.37
N LYS A 84 -16.92 1.13 20.48
CA LYS A 84 -16.71 0.17 21.57
C LYS A 84 -15.31 -0.43 21.47
N LYS A 85 -14.44 -0.07 22.44
CA LYS A 85 -13.11 -0.66 22.59
C LYS A 85 -13.19 -2.18 22.61
N SER A 86 -12.31 -2.84 21.86
CA SER A 86 -12.12 -4.29 22.02
C SER A 86 -11.75 -4.61 23.47
N LYS A 87 -12.32 -5.68 24.02
CA LYS A 87 -11.95 -6.21 25.34
C LYS A 87 -10.87 -7.29 25.26
N ASN A 88 -10.50 -7.73 24.05
CA ASN A 88 -9.50 -8.76 23.85
C ASN A 88 -8.09 -8.15 24.00
N PRO A 89 -7.26 -8.61 24.96
CA PRO A 89 -5.93 -8.05 25.20
C PRO A 89 -4.99 -8.10 23.98
N ASP A 90 -5.02 -9.18 23.21
CA ASP A 90 -4.21 -9.31 21.99
C ASP A 90 -4.66 -8.31 20.93
N SER A 91 -5.97 -8.14 20.76
CA SER A 91 -6.49 -7.13 19.83
C SER A 91 -6.05 -5.73 20.24
N ILE A 92 -6.12 -5.38 21.54
CA ILE A 92 -5.66 -4.08 22.04
C ILE A 92 -4.17 -3.90 21.78
N ARG A 93 -3.35 -4.93 22.08
CA ARG A 93 -1.90 -4.92 21.85
C ARG A 93 -1.57 -4.66 20.37
N ILE A 94 -2.25 -5.34 19.44
CA ILE A 94 -2.02 -5.16 18.00
C ILE A 94 -2.53 -3.80 17.51
N MET A 95 -3.73 -3.36 17.92
CA MET A 95 -4.26 -2.05 17.51
C MET A 95 -3.37 -0.88 17.97
N LYS A 96 -2.69 -1.01 19.10
CA LYS A 96 -1.70 -0.03 19.57
C LYS A 96 -0.43 0.05 18.71
N LYS A 97 -0.18 -0.97 17.89
CA LYS A 97 0.98 -1.05 16.99
C LYS A 97 0.64 -0.63 15.55
N ILE A 98 -0.64 -0.45 15.23
CA ILE A 98 -1.11 0.01 13.93
C ILE A 98 -1.43 1.50 14.06
N PHE A 99 -0.73 2.33 13.30
CA PHE A 99 -0.92 3.78 13.32
C PHE A 99 -1.37 4.26 11.94
N MET A 100 -2.13 5.33 11.92
CA MET A 100 -2.46 6.04 10.68
C MET A 100 -2.38 7.54 10.86
N LYS A 101 -2.16 8.22 9.75
CA LYS A 101 -2.30 9.67 9.64
C LYS A 101 -2.75 10.09 8.25
N SER A 102 -3.35 11.26 8.17
CA SER A 102 -3.57 11.99 6.92
C SER A 102 -2.36 12.85 6.59
N ASN A 103 -2.03 12.91 5.30
CA ASN A 103 -0.95 13.74 4.77
C ASN A 103 -1.55 14.99 4.14
N PHE A 104 -0.93 16.15 4.40
CA PHE A 104 -1.37 17.44 3.87
C PHE A 104 -0.22 18.13 3.14
N GLN A 105 -0.54 18.83 2.05
CA GLN A 105 0.34 19.74 1.35
C GLN A 105 -0.43 21.03 1.07
N ASN A 106 0.13 22.19 1.45
CA ASN A 106 -0.53 23.49 1.30
C ASN A 106 -1.95 23.52 1.89
N ASP A 107 -2.12 22.95 3.09
CA ASP A 107 -3.41 22.79 3.79
C ASP A 107 -4.48 21.95 3.08
N GLU A 108 -4.15 21.32 1.94
CA GLU A 108 -4.99 20.34 1.28
C GLU A 108 -4.54 18.91 1.59
N MET A 109 -5.49 18.00 1.81
CA MET A 109 -5.18 16.59 1.96
C MET A 109 -4.55 16.05 0.68
N ALA A 110 -3.37 15.44 0.83
CA ALA A 110 -2.56 14.89 -0.26
C ALA A 110 -2.53 13.36 -0.23
N GLY A 111 -2.95 12.72 0.87
CA GLY A 111 -2.96 11.26 0.96
C GLY A 111 -3.06 10.74 2.39
N LEU A 112 -2.67 9.47 2.56
CA LEU A 112 -2.74 8.75 3.82
C LEU A 112 -1.43 8.00 4.08
N SER A 113 -1.08 7.83 5.35
CA SER A 113 -0.01 6.92 5.77
C SER A 113 -0.53 5.91 6.76
N LEU A 114 -0.08 4.67 6.60
CA LEU A 114 -0.26 3.57 7.55
C LEU A 114 1.11 3.17 8.08
N LYS A 115 1.22 2.90 9.38
CA LYS A 115 2.43 2.37 10.00
C LYS A 115 2.10 1.13 10.82
N LEU A 116 2.90 0.08 10.65
CA LEU A 116 2.93 -1.11 11.49
C LEU A 116 4.22 -1.05 12.31
N ASP A 117 4.10 -0.79 13.61
CA ASP A 117 5.24 -0.57 14.49
C ASP A 117 5.73 -1.89 15.10
N HIS A 118 6.96 -2.28 14.79
CA HIS A 118 7.66 -3.41 15.41
C HIS A 118 6.89 -4.75 15.39
N PHE A 119 6.26 -5.11 14.26
CA PHE A 119 5.46 -6.32 14.13
C PHE A 119 6.31 -7.58 14.08
N THR A 120 5.95 -8.58 14.90
CA THR A 120 6.49 -9.94 14.80
C THR A 120 5.62 -10.82 13.89
N LYS A 121 6.11 -12.01 13.52
CA LYS A 121 5.30 -13.01 12.81
C LYS A 121 3.98 -13.35 13.52
N ALA A 122 4.00 -13.43 14.86
CA ALA A 122 2.81 -13.67 15.66
C ALA A 122 1.83 -12.48 15.61
N ASP A 123 2.35 -11.27 15.50
CA ASP A 123 1.53 -10.06 15.37
C ASP A 123 0.79 -10.02 14.03
N TYR A 124 1.47 -10.37 12.92
CA TYR A 124 0.81 -10.49 11.61
C TYR A 124 -0.30 -11.54 11.62
N ALA A 125 -0.07 -12.71 12.24
CA ALA A 125 -1.09 -13.74 12.38
C ALA A 125 -2.30 -13.24 13.20
N SER A 126 -2.04 -12.51 14.29
CA SER A 126 -3.09 -11.95 15.16
C SER A 126 -3.85 -10.79 14.51
N ALA A 127 -3.20 -10.05 13.60
CA ALA A 127 -3.76 -8.89 12.94
C ALA A 127 -4.77 -9.23 11.85
N GLN A 128 -4.86 -10.49 11.37
CA GLN A 128 -5.79 -10.88 10.29
C GLN A 128 -7.25 -10.54 10.59
N ASN A 129 -7.70 -10.74 11.83
CA ASN A 129 -9.07 -10.42 12.22
C ASN A 129 -9.33 -8.91 12.28
N ILE A 130 -8.31 -8.13 12.66
CA ILE A 130 -8.37 -6.66 12.65
C ILE A 130 -8.35 -6.15 11.20
N SER A 131 -7.49 -6.73 10.36
CA SER A 131 -7.39 -6.49 8.92
C SER A 131 -8.74 -6.62 8.25
N LYS A 132 -9.44 -7.75 8.43
CA LYS A 132 -10.77 -8.00 7.87
C LYS A 132 -11.83 -7.02 8.38
N LYS A 133 -11.84 -6.74 9.69
CA LYS A 133 -12.84 -5.84 10.30
C LYS A 133 -12.66 -4.39 9.88
N GLN A 134 -11.41 -3.92 9.75
CA GLN A 134 -11.06 -2.54 9.46
C GLN A 134 -10.70 -2.30 7.98
N GLN A 135 -10.74 -3.36 7.15
CA GLN A 135 -10.35 -3.34 5.74
C GLN A 135 -8.94 -2.78 5.51
N LEU A 136 -8.00 -3.18 6.36
CA LEU A 136 -6.60 -2.76 6.23
C LEU A 136 -5.86 -3.71 5.29
N PRO A 137 -4.90 -3.23 4.47
CA PRO A 137 -4.16 -4.09 3.54
C PRO A 137 -3.03 -4.87 4.22
N LEU A 138 -3.26 -5.47 5.39
CA LEU A 138 -2.19 -6.10 6.19
C LEU A 138 -1.71 -7.44 5.63
N ASP A 139 -2.56 -8.14 4.90
CA ASP A 139 -2.26 -9.50 4.42
C ASP A 139 -1.18 -9.52 3.34
N GLN A 140 -1.10 -8.46 2.53
CA GLN A 140 -0.03 -8.29 1.52
C GLN A 140 1.34 -8.06 2.18
N LEU A 141 1.34 -7.55 3.41
CA LEU A 141 2.54 -7.16 4.16
C LEU A 141 3.17 -8.33 4.93
N ASN A 142 2.45 -9.44 5.06
CA ASN A 142 2.88 -10.68 5.73
C ASN A 142 3.51 -11.71 4.77
N THR A 143 3.82 -11.32 3.53
CA THR A 143 4.31 -12.24 2.49
C THR A 143 5.80 -12.57 2.65
N ASN A 144 6.56 -11.69 3.31
CA ASN A 144 7.98 -11.87 3.54
C ASN A 144 8.24 -12.63 4.86
N GLN A 145 9.16 -13.61 4.83
CA GLN A 145 9.56 -14.35 6.02
C GLN A 145 10.87 -13.81 6.55
N TRP A 146 10.81 -13.10 7.69
CA TRP A 146 11.98 -12.58 8.40
C TRP A 146 12.20 -13.33 9.71
N ASP A 147 13.44 -13.76 9.95
CA ASP A 147 13.81 -14.49 11.17
C ASP A 147 14.79 -13.73 12.07
N GLY A 148 15.10 -12.46 11.77
CA GLY A 148 16.11 -11.66 12.49
C GLY A 148 17.48 -11.65 11.81
N LYS A 149 17.68 -12.51 10.81
CA LYS A 149 18.92 -12.58 10.02
C LYS A 149 18.67 -12.75 8.52
N THR A 150 17.70 -13.56 8.16
CA THR A 150 17.37 -13.97 6.79
C THR A 150 15.98 -13.50 6.44
N LEU A 151 15.87 -12.80 5.31
CA LEU A 151 14.61 -12.48 4.68
C LEU A 151 14.42 -13.40 3.48
N VAL A 152 13.29 -14.11 3.45
CA VAL A 152 12.84 -14.87 2.28
C VAL A 152 11.66 -14.14 1.66
N ILE A 153 11.83 -13.75 0.41
CA ILE A 153 10.81 -13.12 -0.43
C ILE A 153 10.30 -14.17 -1.40
N ASP A 154 8.99 -14.39 -1.39
CA ASP A 154 8.27 -15.24 -2.33
C ASP A 154 7.75 -14.37 -3.48
N THR A 155 8.43 -14.38 -4.61
CA THR A 155 8.12 -13.48 -5.74
C THR A 155 6.85 -13.91 -6.47
N GLU A 156 6.38 -15.15 -6.27
CA GLU A 156 5.09 -15.60 -6.78
C GLU A 156 3.92 -14.87 -6.09
N LYS A 157 4.17 -14.23 -4.94
CA LYS A 157 3.19 -13.38 -4.24
C LYS A 157 3.25 -11.92 -4.64
N PHE A 158 4.01 -11.57 -5.67
CA PHE A 158 3.99 -10.23 -6.26
C PHE A 158 2.77 -10.03 -7.17
N ASP A 159 1.61 -10.54 -6.78
CA ASP A 159 0.35 -10.19 -7.40
C ASP A 159 -0.35 -9.10 -6.57
N MET A 160 -1.19 -8.32 -7.24
CA MET A 160 -1.94 -7.21 -6.63
C MET A 160 -3.37 -7.64 -6.29
N SER A 161 -3.64 -8.94 -6.20
CA SER A 161 -4.99 -9.51 -6.09
C SER A 161 -5.77 -8.98 -4.87
N ASN A 162 -5.08 -8.74 -3.75
CA ASN A 162 -5.69 -8.18 -2.55
C ASN A 162 -6.02 -6.68 -2.66
N ILE A 163 -5.21 -5.91 -3.39
CA ILE A 163 -5.52 -4.50 -3.67
C ILE A 163 -6.68 -4.42 -4.67
N GLU A 164 -6.70 -5.33 -5.65
CA GLU A 164 -7.81 -5.49 -6.57
C GLU A 164 -9.11 -5.81 -5.82
N SER A 165 -9.09 -6.77 -4.88
CA SER A 165 -10.28 -7.15 -4.11
C SER A 165 -10.83 -6.01 -3.26
N MET A 166 -9.97 -5.21 -2.63
CA MET A 166 -10.39 -4.04 -1.82
C MET A 166 -11.08 -2.95 -2.65
N ILE A 167 -10.77 -2.88 -3.95
CA ILE A 167 -11.32 -1.88 -4.86
C ILE A 167 -12.58 -2.42 -5.55
N THR A 168 -12.61 -3.69 -5.95
CA THR A 168 -13.81 -4.32 -6.51
C THR A 168 -14.97 -4.38 -5.52
N ASP A 169 -14.69 -4.63 -4.23
CA ASP A 169 -15.72 -4.67 -3.17
C ASP A 169 -16.41 -3.30 -2.96
N LYS A 170 -15.83 -2.21 -3.47
CA LYS A 170 -16.38 -0.84 -3.39
C LYS A 170 -17.00 -0.37 -4.69
N LEU A 171 -16.92 -1.16 -5.76
CA LEU A 171 -17.52 -0.84 -7.06
C LEU A 171 -18.85 -1.60 -7.23
N PRO A 172 -19.92 -0.94 -7.69
CA PRO A 172 -21.19 -1.61 -7.91
C PRO A 172 -21.12 -2.50 -9.18
N SER A 173 -21.41 -3.81 -9.02
CA SER A 173 -21.75 -4.85 -10.03
C SER A 173 -20.67 -5.83 -10.54
N ASP A 174 -21.12 -7.05 -10.88
CA ASP A 174 -20.33 -8.22 -11.31
C ASP A 174 -19.70 -8.10 -12.73
N GLU A 175 -20.08 -7.11 -13.54
CA GLU A 175 -19.40 -6.80 -14.81
C GLU A 175 -18.04 -6.07 -14.59
N ALA A 176 -17.65 -5.85 -13.33
CA ALA A 176 -16.52 -5.00 -12.97
C ALA A 176 -15.16 -5.69 -12.97
N MET A 177 -15.03 -7.03 -12.88
CA MET A 177 -13.71 -7.67 -12.69
C MET A 177 -12.71 -7.42 -13.84
N GLY A 178 -13.13 -7.55 -15.10
CA GLY A 178 -12.27 -7.23 -16.25
C GLY A 178 -11.99 -5.73 -16.41
N LYS A 179 -12.90 -4.88 -15.91
CA LYS A 179 -12.74 -3.41 -15.88
C LYS A 179 -11.91 -2.94 -14.68
N ALA A 180 -11.83 -3.73 -13.60
CA ALA A 180 -11.16 -3.39 -12.36
C ALA A 180 -9.65 -3.39 -12.54
N SER A 181 -9.06 -4.44 -13.11
CA SER A 181 -7.63 -4.46 -13.47
C SER A 181 -7.22 -3.29 -14.38
N GLY A 182 -8.04 -2.95 -15.39
CA GLY A 182 -7.83 -1.76 -16.22
C GLY A 182 -7.97 -0.45 -15.43
N MET A 183 -8.93 -0.36 -14.52
CA MET A 183 -9.13 0.78 -13.62
C MET A 183 -7.99 0.94 -12.61
N LEU A 184 -7.41 -0.16 -12.11
CA LEU A 184 -6.25 -0.18 -11.21
C LEU A 184 -4.98 0.29 -11.93
N LYS A 185 -4.75 -0.19 -13.15
CA LYS A 185 -3.69 0.29 -14.04
C LYS A 185 -3.82 1.79 -14.30
N MET A 186 -5.05 2.24 -14.48
CA MET A 186 -5.37 3.65 -14.67
C MET A 186 -5.19 4.44 -13.37
N MET A 187 -5.47 3.89 -12.19
CA MET A 187 -5.40 4.58 -10.90
C MET A 187 -3.97 4.75 -10.38
N PHE A 188 -3.15 3.70 -10.47
CA PHE A 188 -1.80 3.71 -9.92
C PHE A 188 -0.76 4.14 -10.94
N LYS A 189 0.02 5.15 -10.57
CA LYS A 189 1.15 5.68 -11.31
C LYS A 189 2.44 4.91 -11.03
N ASP A 190 2.68 4.59 -9.76
CA ASP A 190 3.88 3.87 -9.31
C ASP A 190 3.58 3.15 -8.00
N ILE A 191 4.14 1.95 -7.85
CA ILE A 191 4.08 1.16 -6.63
C ILE A 191 5.49 0.66 -6.33
N GLY A 192 6.00 1.04 -5.17
CA GLY A 192 7.36 0.71 -4.75
C GLY A 192 7.42 0.32 -3.29
N MET A 193 8.36 -0.56 -2.98
CA MET A 193 8.68 -0.95 -1.62
C MET A 193 10.19 -0.91 -1.41
N THR A 194 10.64 -0.26 -0.33
CA THR A 194 12.03 -0.27 0.11
C THR A 194 12.13 -1.16 1.34
N LEU A 195 12.98 -2.17 1.27
CA LEU A 195 13.32 -3.07 2.36
C LEU A 195 14.64 -2.62 2.95
N LYS A 196 14.65 -2.25 4.23
CA LYS A 196 15.84 -1.85 4.99
C LYS A 196 16.14 -2.88 6.06
N PHE A 197 17.41 -3.02 6.40
CA PHE A 197 17.89 -3.96 7.40
C PHE A 197 18.74 -3.22 8.43
N ASP A 198 18.50 -3.47 9.72
CA ASP A 198 19.34 -2.91 10.80
C ASP A 198 20.81 -3.30 10.63
N LYS A 199 21.06 -4.50 10.10
CA LYS A 199 22.39 -5.02 9.80
C LYS A 199 22.69 -4.99 8.31
N LYS A 200 23.98 -4.96 7.97
CA LYS A 200 24.43 -5.02 6.58
C LYS A 200 23.96 -6.29 5.90
N ILE A 201 23.62 -6.16 4.63
CA ILE A 201 23.33 -7.27 3.73
C ILE A 201 24.66 -7.97 3.42
N LYS A 202 24.76 -9.22 3.87
CA LYS A 202 25.90 -10.09 3.59
C LYS A 202 25.80 -10.72 2.20
N SER A 203 24.61 -11.18 1.82
CA SER A 203 24.39 -11.82 0.51
C SER A 203 22.94 -11.74 0.07
N ILE A 204 22.74 -11.76 -1.25
CA ILE A 204 21.44 -11.91 -1.90
C ILE A 204 21.54 -13.10 -2.84
N THR A 205 20.63 -14.07 -2.72
CA THR A 205 20.52 -15.25 -3.59
C THR A 205 19.21 -15.18 -4.36
N GLY A 206 19.27 -15.47 -5.66
CA GLY A 206 18.17 -15.30 -6.60
C GLY A 206 18.19 -13.94 -7.30
N LYS A 207 17.47 -13.82 -8.41
CA LYS A 207 17.32 -12.60 -9.21
C LYS A 207 15.89 -12.41 -9.68
N HIS A 208 15.41 -11.18 -9.62
CA HIS A 208 14.14 -10.77 -10.20
C HIS A 208 14.29 -9.36 -10.79
N ASP A 209 13.70 -9.08 -11.94
CA ASP A 209 13.82 -7.78 -12.62
C ASP A 209 13.31 -6.58 -11.81
N TRP A 210 12.51 -6.86 -10.78
CA TRP A 210 11.85 -5.86 -9.94
C TRP A 210 12.64 -5.56 -8.67
N ILE A 211 13.68 -6.35 -8.38
CA ILE A 211 14.38 -6.32 -7.10
C ILE A 211 15.82 -5.86 -7.33
N THR A 212 16.19 -4.76 -6.70
CA THR A 212 17.51 -4.14 -6.85
C THR A 212 18.07 -3.77 -5.49
N LYS A 213 19.31 -4.19 -5.19
CA LYS A 213 20.06 -3.68 -4.02
C LYS A 213 20.39 -2.21 -4.26
N THR A 214 20.02 -1.32 -3.33
CA THR A 214 20.27 0.12 -3.45
C THR A 214 21.51 0.56 -2.66
N ASP A 215 21.78 -0.09 -1.54
CA ASP A 215 22.93 0.15 -0.67
C ASP A 215 23.19 -1.07 0.21
N ASP A 216 24.18 -0.99 1.11
CA ASP A 216 24.57 -2.11 1.98
C ASP A 216 23.52 -2.53 3.01
N HIS A 217 22.46 -1.75 3.19
CA HIS A 217 21.38 -2.01 4.13
C HIS A 217 20.01 -2.09 3.47
N SER A 218 19.91 -1.91 2.15
CA SER A 218 18.61 -1.69 1.51
C SER A 218 18.47 -2.38 0.16
N VAL A 219 17.25 -2.86 -0.08
CA VAL A 219 16.78 -3.45 -1.34
C VAL A 219 15.48 -2.76 -1.72
N LYS A 220 15.35 -2.36 -2.99
CA LYS A 220 14.13 -1.79 -3.55
C LYS A 220 13.42 -2.81 -4.41
N ILE A 221 12.10 -2.90 -4.23
CA ILE A 221 11.18 -3.60 -5.11
C ILE A 221 10.37 -2.55 -5.87
N LYS A 222 10.44 -2.57 -7.19
CA LYS A 222 9.65 -1.70 -8.06
C LYS A 222 8.72 -2.57 -8.90
N TYR A 223 7.42 -2.47 -8.64
CA TYR A 223 6.44 -3.27 -9.36
C TYR A 223 6.28 -2.74 -10.79
N ASP A 224 6.31 -3.64 -11.76
CA ASP A 224 5.98 -3.31 -13.15
C ASP A 224 4.45 -3.39 -13.33
N LEU A 225 3.80 -2.23 -13.26
CA LEU A 225 2.34 -2.13 -13.41
C LEU A 225 1.87 -2.57 -14.81
N ASP A 226 2.70 -2.38 -15.84
CA ASP A 226 2.36 -2.86 -17.19
C ASP A 226 2.37 -4.40 -17.22
N TYR A 227 3.38 -5.03 -16.61
CA TYR A 227 3.42 -6.49 -16.48
C TYR A 227 2.26 -7.04 -15.64
N LEU A 228 1.88 -6.35 -14.57
CA LEU A 228 0.82 -6.80 -13.67
C LEU A 228 -0.57 -6.73 -14.33
N PHE A 229 -0.85 -5.66 -15.07
CA PHE A 229 -2.22 -5.35 -15.54
C PHE A 229 -2.44 -5.43 -17.05
N SER A 230 -1.41 -5.69 -17.87
CA SER A 230 -1.59 -5.84 -19.32
C SER A 230 -1.77 -7.31 -19.71
N GLU A 231 -2.61 -7.57 -20.72
CA GLU A 231 -2.75 -8.90 -21.32
C GLU A 231 -1.45 -9.32 -22.04
N ASP A 232 -0.79 -8.38 -22.71
CA ASP A 232 0.48 -8.59 -23.40
C ASP A 232 1.69 -8.34 -22.47
N LYS A 233 1.96 -9.30 -21.60
CA LYS A 233 3.08 -9.22 -20.65
C LYS A 233 4.42 -9.39 -21.36
N LYS A 234 5.28 -8.38 -21.27
CA LYS A 234 6.69 -8.55 -21.66
C LYS A 234 7.34 -9.60 -20.76
N PRO A 235 8.04 -10.60 -21.30
CA PRO A 235 8.70 -11.60 -20.47
C PRO A 235 9.77 -10.96 -19.60
N LEU A 236 9.86 -11.40 -18.34
CA LEU A 236 10.93 -10.99 -17.43
C LEU A 236 12.24 -11.69 -17.81
N GLN A 237 13.35 -10.97 -17.71
CA GLN A 237 14.70 -11.53 -17.88
C GLN A 237 15.06 -12.42 -16.69
N PHE A 238 14.74 -11.98 -15.47
CA PHE A 238 14.92 -12.73 -14.23
C PHE A 238 13.59 -12.82 -13.47
N SER A 239 13.23 -14.03 -13.08
CA SER A 239 11.95 -14.36 -12.44
C SER A 239 12.09 -15.48 -11.40
N ASP A 240 13.22 -15.50 -10.67
CA ASP A 240 13.41 -16.50 -9.63
C ASP A 240 12.28 -16.40 -8.61
N LYS A 241 11.64 -17.54 -8.32
CA LYS A 241 10.47 -17.64 -7.43
C LYS A 241 10.76 -17.25 -5.98
N LYS A 242 12.03 -17.26 -5.60
CA LYS A 242 12.49 -16.94 -4.25
C LYS A 242 13.74 -16.10 -4.31
N ILE A 243 13.73 -15.02 -3.52
CA ILE A 243 14.92 -14.24 -3.22
C ILE A 243 15.24 -14.39 -1.74
N ILE A 244 16.48 -14.72 -1.43
CA ILE A 244 16.96 -14.91 -0.05
C ILE A 244 17.99 -13.83 0.24
N ILE A 245 17.71 -12.97 1.21
CA ILE A 245 18.62 -11.92 1.66
C ILE A 245 19.12 -12.31 3.05
N VAL A 246 20.44 -12.41 3.21
CA VAL A 246 21.08 -12.74 4.50
C VAL A 246 21.83 -11.51 4.99
N THR A 247 21.64 -11.18 6.25
CA THR A 247 22.35 -10.11 6.97
C THR A 247 23.40 -10.68 7.92
N GLU A 248 24.27 -9.82 8.47
CA GLU A 248 25.39 -10.21 9.35
C GLU A 248 24.98 -10.92 10.65
#